data_AF-A0A537THC4-F1
#
_entry.id   AF-A0A537THC4-F1
#
_cell.length_a   1.000
_cell.length_b   1.000
_cell.length_c   1.000
_cell.angle_alpha   90.00
_cell.angle_beta   90.00
_cell.angle_gamma   90.00
#
_symmetry.space_group_name_H-M   'P 1'
#
loop_
_entity.id
_entity.type
_entity.pdbx_description
1 polymer ?
#
loop_
_entity_poly.entity_id
_entity_poly.type
_entity_poly.pdbx_seq_one_letter_code
_entity_poly.pdbx_strand_id
1 'polypeptide(L)'
;MSHKMPREIAPGVFWIGDCLAQRHKGKVYHGYNAAYLIVGERASALVETGHPKDFPVIERHLAELFARGIAPLRYLFVTHQETPHCGGLGRILARFPETILCGDVSDYHLAFPQYEHRMRSMDEGDAIDLGGRSLMAVEPVIRDLRTTWWGFETRERVLFPGDGF
;
A
#
# COMPACT_ATOMS: atom_id res chain seq x y z
N MET A 1 16.25 5.56 20.98
CA MET A 1 14.80 5.64 21.21
C MET A 1 14.16 4.58 20.31
N SER A 2 13.53 3.56 20.89
CA SER A 2 12.92 2.45 20.13
C SER A 2 11.85 3.01 19.19
N HIS A 3 12.11 3.00 17.89
CA HIS A 3 11.14 3.42 16.88
C HIS A 3 10.01 2.39 16.85
N LYS A 4 8.94 2.66 17.60
CA LYS A 4 7.77 1.78 17.68
C LYS A 4 7.05 1.78 16.33
N MET A 5 7.19 0.68 15.60
CA MET A 5 6.30 0.36 14.50
C MET A 5 4.94 -0.10 15.07
N PRO A 6 3.82 0.12 14.35
CA PRO A 6 3.71 0.91 13.13
C PRO A 6 3.95 2.41 13.38
N ARG A 7 4.66 3.07 12.47
CA ARG A 7 5.11 4.46 12.65
C ARG A 7 4.16 5.42 11.94
N GLU A 8 3.56 6.33 12.68
CA GLU A 8 2.81 7.45 12.11
C GLU A 8 3.79 8.48 11.52
N ILE A 9 3.69 8.73 10.21
CA ILE A 9 4.58 9.64 9.46
C ILE A 9 3.91 10.99 9.18
N ALA A 10 2.58 11.00 9.17
CA ALA A 10 1.72 12.17 9.18
C ALA A 10 0.40 11.77 9.88
N PRO A 11 -0.43 12.70 10.40
CA PRO A 11 -1.69 12.36 11.05
C PRO A 11 -2.57 11.42 10.21
N GLY A 12 -2.81 10.21 10.72
CA GLY A 12 -3.60 9.17 10.03
C GLY A 12 -2.87 8.49 8.85
N VAL A 13 -1.57 8.69 8.69
CA VAL A 13 -0.74 8.01 7.67
C VAL A 13 0.39 7.27 8.37
N PHE A 14 0.41 5.95 8.20
CA PHE A 14 1.35 5.07 8.89
C PHE A 14 2.26 4.38 7.90
N TRP A 15 3.56 4.33 8.19
CA TRP A 15 4.44 3.34 7.61
C TRP A 15 4.34 2.05 8.43
N ILE A 16 4.00 0.96 7.75
CA ILE A 16 3.72 -0.34 8.39
C ILE A 16 4.58 -1.48 7.83
N GLY A 17 5.46 -1.18 6.89
CA GLY A 17 6.39 -2.15 6.29
C GLY A 17 7.57 -2.51 7.17
N ASP A 18 8.51 -3.23 6.57
CA ASP A 18 9.84 -3.51 7.12
C ASP A 18 10.89 -3.28 6.02
N CYS A 19 12.14 -3.16 6.42
CA CYS A 19 13.26 -3.06 5.49
C CYS A 19 13.61 -4.41 4.85
N LEU A 20 14.18 -4.37 3.63
CA LEU A 20 14.82 -5.52 3.00
C LEU A 20 16.26 -5.64 3.50
N ALA A 21 16.46 -6.37 4.60
CA ALA A 21 17.78 -6.61 5.15
C ALA A 21 18.58 -7.61 4.29
N GLN A 22 19.68 -7.17 3.71
CA GLN A 22 20.61 -7.96 2.90
C GLN A 22 21.96 -8.07 3.62
N ARG A 23 22.43 -9.30 3.87
CA ARG A 23 23.72 -9.54 4.52
C ARG A 23 24.79 -9.83 3.47
N HIS A 24 25.84 -9.01 3.43
CA HIS A 24 26.95 -9.21 2.51
C HIS A 24 28.28 -8.83 3.17
N LYS A 25 29.24 -9.76 3.17
CA LYS A 25 30.60 -9.59 3.74
C LYS A 25 30.62 -8.98 5.15
N GLY A 26 29.80 -9.53 6.05
CA GLY A 26 29.72 -9.08 7.45
C GLY A 26 28.96 -7.77 7.69
N LYS A 27 28.45 -7.12 6.64
CA LYS A 27 27.60 -5.92 6.73
C LYS A 27 26.14 -6.26 6.42
N VAL A 28 25.23 -5.53 7.07
CA VAL A 28 23.78 -5.55 6.75
C VAL A 28 23.44 -4.27 6.00
N TYR A 29 22.82 -4.42 4.84
CA TYR A 29 22.25 -3.34 4.05
C TYR A 29 20.74 -3.39 4.19
N HIS A 30 20.10 -2.25 4.35
CA HIS A 30 18.66 -2.17 4.52
C HIS A 30 18.08 -1.45 3.31
N GLY A 31 17.40 -2.21 2.44
CA GLY A 31 16.60 -1.67 1.35
C GLY A 31 15.25 -1.20 1.87
N TYR A 32 14.68 -0.20 1.20
CA TYR A 32 13.32 0.25 1.42
C TYR A 32 12.33 -0.71 0.74
N ASN A 33 11.25 -1.06 1.42
CA ASN A 33 10.05 -1.65 0.83
C ASN A 33 8.85 -0.79 1.25
N ALA A 34 8.01 -0.48 0.27
CA ALA A 34 6.81 0.32 0.47
C ALA A 34 5.69 -0.53 1.11
N ALA A 35 5.08 0.01 2.17
CA ALA A 35 3.82 -0.46 2.74
C ALA A 35 3.32 0.59 3.73
N TYR A 36 2.24 1.27 3.38
CA TYR A 36 1.67 2.37 4.15
C TYR A 36 0.18 2.19 4.36
N LEU A 37 -0.33 2.66 5.48
CA LEU A 37 -1.77 2.71 5.74
C LEU A 37 -2.24 4.15 5.85
N ILE A 38 -3.24 4.50 5.05
CA ILE A 38 -3.98 5.75 5.17
C ILE A 38 -5.28 5.45 5.91
N VAL A 39 -5.52 6.14 7.01
CA VAL A 39 -6.71 5.98 7.85
C VAL A 39 -7.61 7.21 7.70
N GLY A 40 -8.77 7.02 7.08
CA GLY A 40 -9.84 8.00 7.07
C GLY A 40 -10.88 7.72 8.16
N GLU A 41 -11.97 8.49 8.14
CA GLU A 41 -13.06 8.36 9.11
C GLU A 41 -13.94 7.13 8.87
N ARG A 42 -14.11 6.71 7.61
CA ARG A 42 -15.02 5.62 7.22
C ARG A 42 -14.31 4.41 6.64
N ALA A 43 -13.15 4.62 6.02
CA ALA A 43 -12.36 3.57 5.41
C ALA A 43 -10.85 3.83 5.57
N SER A 44 -10.07 2.76 5.46
CA SER A 44 -8.62 2.81 5.32
C SER A 44 -8.19 2.27 3.97
N ALA A 45 -7.07 2.77 3.46
CA ALA A 45 -6.40 2.30 2.25
C ALA A 45 -4.97 1.84 2.56
N LEU A 46 -4.65 0.62 2.17
CA LEU A 46 -3.28 0.11 2.16
C LEU A 46 -2.63 0.53 0.83
N VAL A 47 -1.47 1.17 0.90
CA VAL A 47 -0.64 1.54 -0.25
C VAL A 47 0.58 0.63 -0.24
N GLU A 48 0.68 -0.20 -1.27
CA GLU A 48 1.62 -1.33 -1.36
C GLU A 48 1.47 -2.41 -0.30
N THR A 49 2.00 -3.58 -0.63
CA THR A 49 2.05 -4.76 0.24
C THR A 49 3.48 -5.22 0.56
N GLY A 50 4.48 -4.49 0.07
CA GLY A 50 5.88 -4.82 0.25
C GLY A 50 6.29 -6.12 -0.46
N HIS A 51 7.48 -6.60 -0.10
CA HIS A 51 7.98 -7.89 -0.55
C HIS A 51 7.21 -9.01 0.16
N PRO A 52 7.05 -10.23 -0.44
CA PRO A 52 6.28 -11.32 0.20
C PRO A 52 6.71 -11.68 1.63
N LYS A 53 7.96 -11.42 1.99
CA LYS A 53 8.51 -11.62 3.35
C LYS A 53 7.90 -10.68 4.39
N ASP A 54 7.38 -9.53 3.97
CA ASP A 54 6.92 -8.45 4.85
C ASP A 54 5.50 -8.71 5.34
N PHE A 55 4.77 -9.62 4.69
CA PHE A 55 3.36 -9.90 5.00
C PHE A 55 3.10 -10.18 6.50
N PRO A 56 3.87 -11.01 7.23
CA PRO A 56 3.63 -11.23 8.66
C PRO A 56 3.80 -9.95 9.51
N VAL A 57 4.72 -9.05 9.13
CA VAL A 57 4.91 -7.77 9.82
C VAL A 57 3.76 -6.81 9.51
N ILE A 58 3.38 -6.71 8.23
CA ILE A 58 2.27 -5.87 7.78
C ILE A 58 0.96 -6.32 8.42
N GLU A 59 0.67 -7.62 8.44
CA GLU A 59 -0.55 -8.17 9.07
C GLU A 59 -0.59 -7.87 10.57
N ARG A 60 0.54 -8.04 11.28
CA ARG A 60 0.63 -7.71 12.70
C ARG A 60 0.35 -6.22 12.94
N HIS A 61 0.98 -5.33 12.18
CA HIS A 61 0.78 -3.88 12.33
C HIS A 61 -0.65 -3.45 11.97
N LEU A 62 -1.26 -4.06 10.94
CA LEU A 62 -2.68 -3.84 10.64
C LEU A 62 -3.56 -4.27 11.81
N ALA A 63 -3.33 -5.46 12.39
CA ALA A 63 -4.09 -5.94 13.54
C ALA A 63 -3.95 -5.03 14.77
N GLU A 64 -2.73 -4.56 15.07
CA GLU A 64 -2.48 -3.59 16.14
C GLU A 64 -3.22 -2.26 15.93
N LEU A 65 -3.26 -1.76 14.69
CA LEU A 65 -3.99 -0.54 14.36
C LEU A 65 -5.50 -0.76 14.43
N PHE A 66 -6.04 -1.88 13.94
CA PHE A 66 -7.46 -2.20 14.06
C PHE A 66 -7.90 -2.34 15.52
N ALA A 67 -7.05 -2.91 16.39
CA ALA A 67 -7.31 -2.96 17.83
C ALA A 67 -7.39 -1.56 18.47
N ARG A 68 -6.80 -0.53 17.84
CA ARG A 68 -6.93 0.88 18.25
C ARG A 68 -8.18 1.56 17.68
N GLY A 69 -9.02 0.85 16.94
CA GLY A 69 -10.31 1.35 16.44
C GLY A 69 -10.21 2.17 15.16
N ILE A 70 -9.18 1.99 14.33
CA ILE A 70 -9.14 2.63 13.02
C ILE A 70 -10.26 2.12 12.10
N ALA A 71 -10.60 2.90 11.07
CA ALA A 71 -11.57 2.50 10.06
C ALA A 71 -11.14 1.22 9.30
N PRO A 72 -12.10 0.39 8.85
CA PRO A 72 -11.80 -0.88 8.19
C PRO A 72 -11.02 -0.70 6.88
N LEU A 73 -10.17 -1.69 6.54
CA LEU A 73 -9.50 -1.72 5.23
C LEU A 73 -10.53 -1.99 4.13
N ARG A 74 -10.70 -1.03 3.22
CA ARG A 74 -11.61 -1.14 2.06
C ARG A 74 -10.87 -1.08 0.74
N TYR A 75 -9.65 -0.56 0.72
CA TYR A 75 -8.90 -0.34 -0.51
C TYR A 75 -7.45 -0.81 -0.37
N LEU A 76 -6.94 -1.45 -1.41
CA LEU A 76 -5.53 -1.72 -1.62
C LEU A 76 -5.13 -0.99 -2.90
N PHE A 77 -4.29 0.03 -2.78
CA PHE A 77 -3.69 0.71 -3.93
C PHE A 77 -2.28 0.15 -4.13
N VAL A 78 -1.99 -0.26 -5.37
CA VAL A 78 -0.64 -0.67 -5.79
C VAL A 78 -0.21 0.24 -6.93
N THR A 79 0.99 0.77 -6.83
CA THR A 79 1.56 1.68 -7.82
C THR A 79 1.83 0.93 -9.10
N HIS A 80 2.41 -0.27 -9.03
CA HIS A 80 2.75 -1.09 -10.19
C HIS A 80 2.98 -2.58 -9.86
N GLN A 81 3.14 -3.39 -10.91
CA GLN A 81 3.18 -4.86 -10.87
C GLN A 81 4.59 -5.41 -10.65
N GLU A 82 5.17 -5.11 -9.50
CA GLU A 82 6.48 -5.62 -9.11
C GLU A 82 6.47 -6.28 -7.74
N THR A 83 7.26 -7.35 -7.58
CA THR A 83 7.30 -8.16 -6.35
C THR A 83 7.56 -7.36 -5.06
N PRO A 84 8.47 -6.36 -5.00
CA PRO A 84 8.65 -5.53 -3.79
C PRO A 84 7.47 -4.62 -3.44
N HIS A 85 6.49 -4.46 -4.32
CA HIS A 85 5.35 -3.55 -4.18
C HIS A 85 4.05 -4.33 -3.95
N CYS A 86 3.75 -5.29 -4.82
CA CYS A 86 2.52 -6.08 -4.78
C CYS A 86 2.69 -7.54 -4.29
N GLY A 87 3.81 -7.90 -3.65
CA GLY A 87 4.13 -9.28 -3.26
C GLY A 87 3.20 -9.93 -2.24
N GLY A 88 2.45 -9.12 -1.47
CA GLY A 88 1.45 -9.56 -0.50
C GLY A 88 0.00 -9.46 -0.99
N LEU A 89 -0.25 -8.93 -2.20
CA LEU A 89 -1.58 -8.59 -2.72
C LEU A 89 -2.62 -9.70 -2.54
N GLY A 90 -2.32 -10.92 -3.01
CA GLY A 90 -3.26 -12.04 -2.91
C GLY A 90 -3.61 -12.42 -1.47
N ARG A 91 -2.66 -12.27 -0.53
CA ARG A 91 -2.88 -12.54 0.89
C ARG A 91 -3.74 -11.47 1.54
N ILE A 92 -3.53 -10.20 1.19
CA ILE A 92 -4.40 -9.09 1.63
C ILE A 92 -5.84 -9.31 1.14
N LEU A 93 -6.02 -9.59 -0.15
CA LEU A 93 -7.36 -9.80 -0.72
C LEU A 93 -8.06 -11.04 -0.14
N ALA A 94 -7.33 -12.09 0.22
CA ALA A 94 -7.89 -13.25 0.92
C ALA A 94 -8.30 -12.92 2.36
N ARG A 95 -7.46 -12.18 3.08
CA ARG A 95 -7.65 -11.87 4.51
C ARG A 95 -8.73 -10.82 4.75
N PHE A 96 -8.84 -9.85 3.84
CA PHE A 96 -9.80 -8.75 3.89
C PHE A 96 -10.74 -8.86 2.68
N PRO A 97 -11.82 -9.66 2.78
CA PRO A 97 -12.70 -9.98 1.65
C PRO A 97 -13.43 -8.75 1.08
N GLU A 98 -13.54 -7.71 1.88
CA GLU A 98 -14.18 -6.44 1.52
C GLU A 98 -13.23 -5.43 0.84
N THR A 99 -11.95 -5.77 0.70
CA THR A 99 -10.95 -4.89 0.08
C THR A 99 -11.04 -4.93 -1.44
N ILE A 100 -11.03 -3.74 -2.06
CA ILE A 100 -10.98 -3.52 -3.49
C ILE A 100 -9.53 -3.16 -3.87
N LEU A 101 -8.96 -3.87 -4.84
CA LEU A 101 -7.69 -3.53 -5.46
C LEU A 101 -7.88 -2.34 -6.40
N CYS A 102 -7.02 -1.34 -6.30
CA CYS A 102 -7.07 -0.08 -7.04
C CYS A 102 -5.72 0.23 -7.68
N GLY A 103 -5.73 0.88 -8.85
CA GLY A 103 -4.55 1.21 -9.64
C GLY A 103 -4.76 0.87 -11.12
N ASP A 104 -3.68 0.65 -11.86
CA ASP A 104 -3.75 0.05 -13.20
C ASP A 104 -3.92 -1.47 -13.00
N VAL A 105 -5.17 -1.90 -12.97
CA VAL A 105 -5.54 -3.28 -12.65
C VAL A 105 -5.61 -4.19 -13.88
N SER A 106 -5.07 -3.73 -15.01
CA SER A 106 -5.26 -4.35 -16.33
C SER A 106 -4.87 -5.83 -16.35
N ASP A 107 -3.82 -6.23 -15.63
CA ASP A 107 -3.26 -7.59 -15.75
C ASP A 107 -3.40 -8.45 -14.48
N TYR A 108 -3.83 -7.89 -13.34
CA TYR A 108 -3.86 -8.65 -12.08
C TYR A 108 -4.84 -9.83 -12.11
N HIS A 109 -5.90 -9.76 -12.93
CA HIS A 109 -6.86 -10.85 -13.12
C HIS A 109 -6.22 -12.10 -13.74
N LEU A 110 -5.09 -11.98 -14.48
CA LEU A 110 -4.37 -13.12 -15.03
C LEU A 110 -3.66 -13.93 -13.95
N ALA A 111 -3.21 -13.28 -12.88
CA ALA A 111 -2.54 -13.92 -11.73
C ALA A 111 -3.53 -14.26 -10.59
N PHE A 112 -4.59 -13.47 -10.43
CA PHE A 112 -5.56 -13.57 -9.35
C PHE A 112 -7.02 -13.51 -9.88
N PRO A 113 -7.42 -14.41 -10.80
CA PRO A 113 -8.73 -14.36 -11.45
C PRO A 113 -9.90 -14.43 -10.46
N GLN A 114 -9.72 -15.14 -9.34
CA GLN A 114 -10.72 -15.23 -8.29
C GLN A 114 -11.07 -13.88 -7.63
N TYR A 115 -10.27 -12.84 -7.84
CA TYR A 115 -10.47 -11.51 -7.27
C TYR A 115 -10.79 -10.42 -8.30
N GLU A 116 -10.98 -10.77 -9.57
CA GLU A 116 -11.27 -9.81 -10.65
C GLU A 116 -12.46 -8.90 -10.32
N HIS A 117 -13.52 -9.46 -9.73
CA HIS A 117 -14.72 -8.72 -9.28
C HIS A 117 -14.45 -7.66 -8.19
N ARG A 118 -13.23 -7.62 -7.62
CA ARG A 118 -12.78 -6.64 -6.62
C ARG A 118 -11.61 -5.79 -7.14
N MET A 119 -11.48 -5.67 -8.45
CA MET A 119 -10.49 -4.79 -9.08
C MET A 119 -11.18 -3.55 -9.63
N ARG A 120 -10.66 -2.38 -9.29
CA ARG A 120 -11.14 -1.08 -9.75
C ARG A 120 -9.99 -0.38 -10.47
N SER A 121 -10.12 -0.22 -11.78
CA SER A 121 -9.21 0.64 -12.56
C SER A 121 -9.32 2.08 -12.08
N MET A 122 -8.20 2.78 -12.11
CA MET A 122 -8.13 4.22 -11.85
C MET A 122 -7.39 4.90 -12.98
N ASP A 123 -7.86 6.09 -13.34
CA ASP A 123 -7.19 7.02 -14.25
C ASP A 123 -6.61 8.21 -13.46
N GLU A 124 -5.84 9.07 -14.14
CA GLU A 124 -5.31 10.30 -13.54
C GLU A 124 -6.44 11.16 -12.95
N GLY A 125 -6.27 11.56 -11.69
CA GLY A 125 -7.24 12.40 -10.97
C GLY A 125 -8.37 11.62 -10.30
N ASP A 126 -8.54 10.32 -10.58
CA ASP A 126 -9.48 9.48 -9.85
C ASP A 126 -9.10 9.43 -8.37
N ALA A 127 -10.11 9.46 -7.51
CA ALA A 127 -9.92 9.46 -6.07
C ALA A 127 -10.79 8.42 -5.35
N ILE A 128 -10.24 7.93 -4.25
CA ILE A 128 -10.90 7.08 -3.27
C ILE A 128 -11.17 7.92 -2.03
N ASP A 129 -12.44 8.14 -1.72
CA ASP A 129 -12.86 8.82 -0.48
C ASP A 129 -12.77 7.87 0.71
N LEU A 130 -12.00 8.26 1.72
CA LEU A 130 -11.77 7.51 2.96
C LEU A 130 -12.55 8.10 4.15
N GLY A 131 -13.25 9.22 3.96
CA GLY A 131 -13.89 10.02 5.00
C GLY A 131 -12.93 11.06 5.56
N GLY A 132 -13.18 12.33 5.26
CA GLY A 132 -12.36 13.46 5.69
C GLY A 132 -10.97 13.55 5.03
N ARG A 133 -10.65 12.62 4.11
CA ARG A 133 -9.46 12.59 3.24
C ARG A 133 -9.67 11.68 2.04
N SER A 134 -8.80 11.77 1.03
CA SER A 134 -8.86 10.90 -0.15
C SER A 134 -7.47 10.46 -0.60
N LEU A 135 -7.40 9.30 -1.25
CA LEU A 135 -6.23 8.85 -2.01
C LEU A 135 -6.53 9.02 -3.50
N MET A 136 -5.74 9.85 -4.18
CA MET A 136 -5.88 10.18 -5.60
C MET A 136 -4.79 9.50 -6.43
N ALA A 137 -5.14 8.93 -7.57
CA ALA A 137 -4.15 8.52 -8.57
C ALA A 137 -3.63 9.76 -9.30
N VAL A 138 -2.30 9.92 -9.37
CA VAL A 138 -1.65 11.06 -10.02
C VAL A 138 -0.60 10.59 -11.01
N GLU A 139 -0.36 11.40 -12.04
CA GLU A 139 0.61 11.10 -13.09
C GLU A 139 2.03 10.96 -12.49
N PRO A 140 2.70 9.82 -12.72
CA PRO A 140 4.07 9.61 -12.29
C PRO A 140 5.04 10.46 -13.12
N VAL A 141 5.93 11.21 -12.46
CA VAL A 141 7.02 11.91 -13.15
C VAL A 141 8.08 10.92 -13.65
N ILE A 142 8.30 9.85 -12.88
CA ILE A 142 9.15 8.72 -13.25
C ILE A 142 8.26 7.51 -13.41
N ARG A 143 8.18 7.01 -14.65
CA ARG A 143 7.36 5.85 -15.04
C ARG A 143 8.29 4.68 -15.37
N ASP A 144 8.55 3.86 -14.36
CA ASP A 144 9.36 2.65 -14.42
C ASP A 144 8.62 1.51 -15.15
N LEU A 145 7.30 1.38 -14.94
CA LEU A 145 6.42 0.50 -15.70
C LEU A 145 5.29 1.27 -16.38
N ARG A 146 4.79 0.75 -17.50
CA ARG A 146 3.65 1.36 -18.22
C ARG A 146 2.43 1.51 -17.32
N THR A 147 2.21 0.54 -16.44
CA THR A 147 1.08 0.45 -15.51
C THR A 147 1.28 1.24 -14.21
N THR A 148 2.34 2.06 -14.11
CA THR A 148 2.60 2.84 -12.90
C THR A 148 1.59 3.97 -12.71
N TRP A 149 0.99 4.02 -11.52
CA TRP A 149 0.34 5.20 -10.96
C TRP A 149 0.99 5.59 -9.64
N TRP A 150 1.08 6.90 -9.36
CA TRP A 150 1.43 7.37 -8.02
C TRP A 150 0.16 7.64 -7.22
N GLY A 151 0.25 7.49 -5.91
CA GLY A 151 -0.85 7.82 -4.99
C GLY A 151 -0.60 9.15 -4.29
N PHE A 152 -1.59 10.02 -4.20
CA PHE A 152 -1.51 11.27 -3.44
C PHE A 152 -2.62 11.33 -2.39
N GLU A 153 -2.24 11.36 -1.11
CA GLU A 153 -3.17 11.58 0.00
C GLU A 153 -3.41 13.08 0.16
N THR A 154 -4.68 13.49 0.13
CA THR A 154 -5.04 14.89 -0.12
C THR A 154 -5.03 15.79 1.13
N ARG A 155 -5.13 15.23 2.34
CA ARG A 155 -5.26 16.04 3.57
C ARG A 155 -3.90 16.46 4.12
N GLU A 156 -3.01 15.49 4.34
CA GLU A 156 -1.66 15.70 4.84
C GLU A 156 -0.64 15.87 3.69
N ARG A 157 -1.09 15.74 2.43
CA ARG A 157 -0.32 15.97 1.20
C ARG A 157 0.88 15.03 1.10
N VAL A 158 0.62 13.74 1.35
CA VAL A 158 1.64 12.68 1.27
C VAL A 158 1.58 12.05 -0.12
N LEU A 159 2.70 12.07 -0.83
CA LEU A 159 2.88 11.39 -2.10
C LEU A 159 3.46 9.98 -1.87
N PHE A 160 2.89 8.99 -2.55
CA PHE A 160 3.34 7.60 -2.64
C PHE A 160 3.82 7.34 -4.08
N PRO A 161 5.12 7.50 -4.34
CA PRO A 161 5.66 7.59 -5.69
C PRO A 161 6.14 6.23 -6.25
N GLY A 162 5.82 5.10 -5.61
CA GLY A 162 6.42 3.81 -5.96
C GLY A 162 7.95 3.90 -5.93
N ASP A 163 8.60 3.61 -7.06
CA ASP A 163 10.05 3.70 -7.24
C ASP A 163 10.55 5.11 -7.64
N GLY A 164 9.69 6.12 -7.59
CA GLY A 164 9.94 7.46 -8.11
C GLY A 164 10.96 8.34 -7.36
N PHE A 165 11.52 7.92 -6.22
CA PHE A 165 12.56 8.66 -5.46
C PHE A 165 13.42 7.75 -4.58
#